data_AF-A0A7K7FCY7-F1
#
_entry.id   AF-A0A7K7FCY7-F1
#
_cell.length_a   1.000
_cell.length_b   1.000
_cell.length_c   1.000
_cell.angle_alpha   90.00
_cell.angle_beta   90.00
_cell.angle_gamma   90.00
#
_symmetry.space_group_name_H-M   'P 1'
#
loop_
_entity.id
_entity.type
_entity.pdbx_description
1 polymer ?
#
loop_
_entity_poly.entity_id
_entity_poly.type
_entity_poly.pdbx_seq_one_letter_code
_entity_poly.pdbx_strand_id
1 'polypeptide(L)'
;APGGIATPLVYGQLLALYLLHNDMNNARYLWKRIPPAIKSANAELGAVWSVGQRIWQRDFPGIYTTISAHQWSETIQPIMEALRDATRRRAFGLVSQAYTSIVADDFAAFVGLPVEEAVKGVLEQGWQADFSTRMVMPKKPGRWSCVLEASFNRFIPSSEPAPVPPIPNEQQLARLTDYVAFLEN
;
A
#
# COMPACT_ATOMS: atom_id res chain seq x y z
N ALA A 1 -27.83 14.39 9.92
CA ALA A 1 -26.77 14.71 10.91
C ALA A 1 -26.93 16.16 11.33
N PRO A 2 -27.18 16.47 12.62
CA PRO A 2 -27.38 17.85 13.05
C PRO A 2 -26.01 18.52 13.26
N GLY A 3 -25.83 19.75 12.76
CA GLY A 3 -24.75 20.65 13.19
C GLY A 3 -23.42 20.68 12.42
N GLY A 4 -23.34 20.14 11.20
CA GLY A 4 -22.14 20.30 10.33
C GLY A 4 -20.86 19.57 10.82
N ILE A 5 -20.94 18.87 11.95
CA ILE A 5 -19.87 18.06 12.52
C ILE A 5 -20.32 16.59 12.43
N ALA A 6 -19.49 15.74 11.82
CA ALA A 6 -19.81 14.32 11.67
C ALA A 6 -19.67 13.58 13.00
N THR A 7 -20.26 12.39 13.11
CA THR A 7 -20.11 11.55 14.30
C THR A 7 -18.67 11.05 14.43
N PRO A 8 -18.17 10.82 15.66
CA PRO A 8 -16.80 10.36 15.87
C PRO A 8 -16.47 9.02 15.17
N LEU A 9 -17.45 8.12 15.12
CA LEU A 9 -17.33 6.84 14.42
C LEU A 9 -17.08 7.02 12.92
N VAL A 10 -17.78 7.97 12.27
CA VAL A 10 -17.58 8.27 10.85
C VAL A 10 -16.18 8.85 10.61
N TYR A 11 -15.67 9.67 11.53
CA TYR A 11 -14.28 10.15 11.43
C TYR A 11 -13.26 9.01 11.54
N GLY A 12 -13.47 8.04 12.43
CA GLY A 12 -12.61 6.87 12.56
C GLY A 12 -12.60 6.01 11.30
N GLN A 13 -13.78 5.70 10.75
CA GLN A 13 -13.93 4.94 9.51
C GLN A 13 -13.28 5.64 8.31
N LEU A 14 -13.55 6.93 8.12
CA LEU A 14 -12.96 7.70 7.02
C LEU A 14 -11.43 7.77 7.14
N LEU A 15 -10.90 7.97 8.35
CA LEU A 15 -9.47 8.01 8.58
C LEU A 15 -8.83 6.66 8.24
N ALA A 16 -9.40 5.55 8.71
CA ALA A 16 -8.92 4.21 8.41
C ALA A 16 -8.95 3.90 6.91
N LEU A 17 -10.01 4.32 6.20
CA LEU A 17 -10.11 4.17 4.74
C LEU A 17 -9.02 4.95 3.99
N TYR A 18 -8.71 6.18 4.41
CA TYR A 18 -7.62 6.93 3.80
C TYR A 18 -6.26 6.24 3.98
N LEU A 19 -6.01 5.68 5.18
CA LEU A 19 -4.78 4.91 5.43
C LEU A 19 -4.70 3.67 4.53
N LEU A 20 -5.83 2.96 4.35
CA LEU A 20 -5.90 1.80 3.46
C LEU A 20 -5.50 2.16 2.02
N HIS A 21 -5.95 3.32 1.53
CA HIS A 21 -5.66 3.80 0.17
C HIS A 21 -4.26 4.42 0.03
N ASN A 22 -3.44 4.42 1.10
CA ASN A 22 -2.15 5.12 1.16
C ASN A 22 -2.23 6.65 0.99
N ASP A 23 -3.41 7.24 1.14
CA ASP A 23 -3.58 8.68 0.95
C ASP A 23 -3.30 9.44 2.24
N MET A 24 -2.01 9.54 2.53
CA MET A 24 -1.50 10.15 3.76
C MET A 24 -1.78 11.65 3.84
N ASN A 25 -1.89 12.32 2.70
CA ASN A 25 -2.18 13.75 2.65
C ASN A 25 -3.62 14.01 3.11
N ASN A 26 -4.58 13.28 2.55
CA ASN A 26 -5.99 13.42 2.93
C ASN A 26 -6.23 12.96 4.38
N ALA A 27 -5.56 11.91 4.84
CA ALA A 27 -5.60 11.51 6.25
C ALA A 27 -5.12 12.63 7.20
N ARG A 28 -4.03 13.31 6.85
CA ARG A 28 -3.48 14.44 7.65
C ARG A 28 -4.41 15.64 7.66
N TYR A 29 -5.01 15.99 6.52
CA TYR A 29 -5.97 17.09 6.45
C TYR A 29 -7.25 16.77 7.23
N LEU A 30 -7.73 15.53 7.16
CA LEU A 30 -8.86 15.06 7.96
C LEU A 30 -8.55 15.20 9.46
N TRP A 31 -7.38 14.73 9.92
CA TRP A 31 -6.99 14.83 11.32
C TRP A 31 -6.91 16.27 11.82
N LYS A 32 -6.43 17.22 11.00
CA LYS A 32 -6.41 18.65 11.35
C LYS A 32 -7.82 19.25 11.46
N ARG A 33 -8.77 18.79 10.64
CA ARG A 33 -10.15 19.28 10.62
C ARG A 33 -10.96 18.87 11.86
N ILE A 34 -10.63 17.75 12.48
CA ILE A 34 -11.39 17.22 13.63
C ILE A 34 -11.17 18.12 14.87
N PRO A 35 -12.25 18.67 15.47
CA PRO A 35 -12.17 19.47 16.68
C PRO A 35 -11.51 18.72 17.85
N PRO A 36 -10.79 19.42 18.75
CA PRO A 36 -10.10 18.80 19.87
C PRO A 36 -11.06 18.06 20.83
N ALA A 37 -12.29 18.55 20.99
CA ALA A 37 -13.31 17.90 21.82
C ALA A 37 -13.63 16.45 21.38
N ILE A 38 -13.58 16.17 20.07
CA ILE A 38 -13.82 14.82 19.53
C ILE A 38 -12.60 13.92 19.71
N LYS A 39 -11.40 14.50 19.60
CA LYS A 39 -10.13 13.78 19.81
C LYS A 39 -9.96 13.32 21.24
N SER A 40 -10.31 14.16 22.22
CA SER A 40 -10.27 13.79 23.64
C SER A 40 -11.36 12.79 24.01
N ALA A 41 -12.51 12.84 23.35
CA ALA A 41 -13.62 11.92 23.63
C ALA A 41 -13.39 10.49 23.10
N ASN A 42 -12.56 10.31 22.06
CA ASN A 42 -12.36 9.00 21.44
C ASN A 42 -10.86 8.67 21.31
N ALA A 43 -10.35 7.88 22.25
CA ALA A 43 -8.99 7.38 22.22
C ALA A 43 -8.70 6.54 20.96
N GLU A 44 -9.69 5.81 20.43
CA GLU A 44 -9.57 5.03 19.19
C GLU A 44 -9.11 5.89 18.00
N LEU A 45 -9.62 7.12 17.88
CA LEU A 45 -9.26 8.01 16.78
C LEU A 45 -7.79 8.43 16.85
N GLY A 46 -7.28 8.65 18.07
CA GLY A 46 -5.86 8.90 18.31
C GLY A 46 -5.00 7.69 17.98
N ALA A 47 -5.47 6.48 18.27
CA ALA A 47 -4.81 5.24 17.90
C ALA A 47 -4.74 5.04 16.37
N VAL A 48 -5.82 5.29 15.63
CA VAL A 48 -5.78 5.24 14.16
C VAL A 48 -4.77 6.25 13.61
N TRP A 49 -4.72 7.45 14.18
CA TRP A 49 -3.74 8.46 13.77
C TRP A 49 -2.29 8.05 14.09
N SER A 50 -2.03 7.38 15.21
CA SER A 50 -0.69 6.90 15.56
C SER A 50 -0.17 5.85 14.57
N VAL A 51 -1.05 4.95 14.10
CA VAL A 51 -0.75 4.03 12.98
C VAL A 51 -0.40 4.84 11.73
N GLY A 52 -1.21 5.86 11.41
CA GLY A 52 -0.93 6.77 10.29
C GLY A 52 0.44 7.47 10.39
N GLN A 53 0.88 7.85 11.59
CA GLN A 53 2.21 8.43 11.80
C GLN A 53 3.34 7.44 11.47
N ARG A 54 3.18 6.16 11.84
CA ARG A 54 4.15 5.11 11.48
C ARG A 54 4.20 4.87 9.97
N ILE A 55 3.03 4.88 9.31
CA ILE A 55 2.94 4.81 7.84
C ILE A 55 3.65 6.00 7.20
N TRP A 56 3.48 7.22 7.73
CA TRP A 56 4.17 8.42 7.23
C TRP A 56 5.69 8.30 7.34
N GLN A 57 6.19 7.76 8.46
CA GLN A 57 7.62 7.51 8.68
C GLN A 57 8.16 6.31 7.90
N ARG A 58 7.29 5.53 7.24
CA ARG A 58 7.61 4.26 6.57
C ARG A 58 8.23 3.22 7.52
N ASP A 59 7.85 3.28 8.80
CA ASP A 59 8.29 2.34 9.82
C ASP A 59 7.39 1.10 9.83
N PHE A 60 7.75 0.08 9.03
CA PHE A 60 6.95 -1.14 8.88
C PHE A 60 6.74 -1.91 10.19
N PRO A 61 7.78 -2.23 10.99
CA PRO A 61 7.60 -2.86 12.29
C PRO A 61 6.68 -2.05 13.23
N GLY A 62 6.84 -0.73 13.21
CA GLY A 62 6.01 0.20 13.99
C GLY A 62 4.52 0.14 13.60
N ILE A 63 4.20 -0.09 12.32
CA ILE A 63 2.81 -0.23 11.87
C ILE A 63 2.18 -1.48 12.48
N TYR A 64 2.84 -2.63 12.39
CA TYR A 64 2.26 -3.89 12.90
C TYR A 64 2.06 -3.86 14.42
N THR A 65 3.03 -3.32 15.16
CA THR A 65 2.94 -3.18 16.62
C THR A 65 1.82 -2.24 17.05
N THR A 66 1.64 -1.10 16.37
CA THR A 66 0.57 -0.15 16.68
C THR A 66 -0.82 -0.68 16.33
N ILE A 67 -0.94 -1.46 15.26
CA ILE A 67 -2.20 -2.13 14.88
C ILE A 67 -2.59 -3.18 15.93
N SER A 68 -1.64 -3.99 16.42
CA SER A 68 -1.92 -5.03 17.43
C SER A 68 -2.09 -4.49 18.85
N ALA A 69 -1.58 -3.28 19.14
CA ALA A 69 -1.62 -2.69 20.47
C ALA A 69 -3.01 -2.21 20.92
N HIS A 70 -3.93 -1.98 19.98
CA HIS A 70 -5.27 -1.45 20.27
C HIS A 70 -6.37 -2.42 19.86
N GLN A 71 -7.38 -2.55 20.71
CA GLN A 71 -8.61 -3.28 20.38
C GLN A 71 -9.51 -2.35 19.56
N TRP A 72 -9.71 -2.68 18.28
CA TRP A 72 -10.51 -1.88 17.36
C TRP A 72 -12.01 -2.17 17.54
N SER A 73 -12.85 -1.15 17.37
CA SER A 73 -14.29 -1.33 17.29
C SER A 73 -14.68 -2.14 16.04
N GLU A 74 -15.82 -2.84 16.10
CA GLU A 74 -16.29 -3.78 15.08
C GLU A 74 -16.33 -3.18 13.65
N THR A 75 -16.54 -1.87 13.55
CA THR A 75 -16.57 -1.18 12.25
C THR A 75 -15.19 -0.89 11.67
N ILE A 76 -14.17 -0.69 12.51
CA ILE A 76 -12.81 -0.32 12.09
C ILE A 76 -11.92 -1.55 11.98
N GLN A 77 -12.19 -2.59 12.78
CA GLN A 77 -11.46 -3.85 12.79
C GLN A 77 -11.23 -4.45 11.38
N PRO A 78 -12.25 -4.65 10.53
CA PRO A 78 -12.03 -5.22 9.18
C PRO A 78 -11.18 -4.30 8.28
N ILE A 79 -11.27 -2.98 8.47
CA ILE A 79 -10.47 -2.01 7.71
C ILE A 79 -9.01 -2.08 8.13
N MET A 80 -8.74 -2.24 9.43
CA MET A 80 -7.38 -2.37 9.97
C MET A 80 -6.72 -3.69 9.60
N GLU A 81 -7.49 -4.77 9.52
CA GLU A 81 -7.01 -6.05 9.00
C GLU A 81 -6.64 -5.94 7.52
N ALA A 82 -7.53 -5.35 6.69
CA ALA A 82 -7.23 -5.05 5.30
C ALA A 82 -6.01 -4.13 5.13
N LEU A 83 -5.82 -3.17 6.04
CA LEU A 83 -4.65 -2.27 6.08
C LEU A 83 -3.36 -3.04 6.39
N ARG A 84 -3.40 -3.98 7.34
CA ARG A 84 -2.26 -4.86 7.67
C ARG A 84 -1.84 -5.65 6.44
N ASP A 85 -2.79 -6.25 5.74
CA ASP A 85 -2.52 -7.05 4.54
C ASP A 85 -2.06 -6.19 3.35
N ALA A 86 -2.64 -5.00 3.17
CA ALA A 86 -2.19 -4.04 2.16
C ALA A 86 -0.75 -3.58 2.44
N THR A 87 -0.41 -3.34 3.71
CA THR A 87 0.95 -2.96 4.13
C THR A 87 1.94 -4.09 3.85
N ARG A 88 1.56 -5.34 4.16
CA ARG A 88 2.38 -6.53 3.85
C ARG A 88 2.62 -6.69 2.35
N ARG A 89 1.58 -6.56 1.51
CA ARG A 89 1.71 -6.59 0.05
C ARG A 89 2.63 -5.49 -0.47
N ARG A 90 2.53 -4.27 0.08
CA ARG A 90 3.41 -3.15 -0.27
C ARG A 90 4.85 -3.41 0.13
N ALA A 91 5.10 -3.93 1.33
CA ALA A 91 6.43 -4.30 1.80
C ALA A 91 7.05 -5.36 0.88
N PHE A 92 6.29 -6.39 0.53
CA PHE A 92 6.70 -7.43 -0.40
C PHE A 92 7.05 -6.86 -1.79
N GLY A 93 6.17 -6.04 -2.35
CA GLY A 93 6.39 -5.37 -3.64
C GLY A 93 7.63 -4.48 -3.63
N LEU A 94 7.84 -3.72 -2.55
CA LEU A 94 9.02 -2.87 -2.37
C LEU A 94 10.31 -3.71 -2.36
N VAL A 95 10.35 -4.76 -1.55
CA VAL A 95 11.53 -5.64 -1.43
C VAL A 95 11.86 -6.28 -2.77
N SER A 96 10.85 -6.75 -3.51
CA SER A 96 11.01 -7.36 -4.82
C SER A 96 11.63 -6.44 -5.89
N GLN A 97 11.46 -5.12 -5.73
CA GLN A 97 11.89 -4.13 -6.72
C GLN A 97 13.19 -3.43 -6.33
N ALA A 98 13.38 -3.17 -5.03
CA ALA A 98 14.46 -2.36 -4.51
C ALA A 98 15.69 -3.17 -4.06
N TYR A 99 15.52 -4.46 -3.73
CA TYR A 99 16.60 -5.29 -3.20
C TYR A 99 16.95 -6.43 -4.16
N THR A 100 18.24 -6.61 -4.42
CA THR A 100 18.79 -7.81 -5.08
C THR A 100 19.02 -8.93 -4.08
N SER A 101 19.38 -8.56 -2.85
CA SER A 101 19.62 -9.45 -1.71
C SER A 101 19.29 -8.69 -0.42
N ILE A 102 18.60 -9.33 0.51
CA ILE A 102 18.21 -8.74 1.80
C ILE A 102 18.40 -9.79 2.91
N VAL A 103 18.73 -9.34 4.13
CA VAL A 103 18.79 -10.23 5.30
C VAL A 103 17.39 -10.74 5.62
N ALA A 104 17.26 -12.03 5.94
CA ALA A 104 15.96 -12.66 6.25
C ALA A 104 15.28 -12.00 7.46
N ASP A 105 16.05 -11.57 8.46
CA ASP A 105 15.56 -10.87 9.65
C ASP A 105 14.96 -9.49 9.29
N ASP A 106 15.64 -8.72 8.44
CA ASP A 106 15.14 -7.43 7.96
C ASP A 106 13.89 -7.61 7.10
N PHE A 107 13.88 -8.63 6.23
CA PHE A 107 12.70 -8.97 5.44
C PHE A 107 11.50 -9.33 6.34
N ALA A 108 11.72 -10.17 7.35
CA ALA A 108 10.71 -10.53 8.34
C ALA A 108 10.14 -9.30 9.07
N ALA A 109 11.01 -8.34 9.43
CA ALA A 109 10.61 -7.07 10.01
C ALA A 109 9.75 -6.22 9.05
N PHE A 110 10.05 -6.23 7.75
CA PHE A 110 9.24 -5.54 6.74
C PHE A 110 7.84 -6.14 6.56
N VAL A 111 7.69 -7.47 6.58
CA VAL A 111 6.40 -8.14 6.38
C VAL A 111 5.58 -8.33 7.67
N GLY A 112 6.21 -8.12 8.83
CA GLY A 112 5.60 -8.28 10.15
C GLY A 112 5.25 -9.73 10.46
N LEU A 113 6.05 -10.68 9.98
CA LEU A 113 5.92 -12.13 10.21
C LEU A 113 7.20 -12.65 10.86
N PRO A 114 7.15 -13.77 11.59
CA PRO A 114 8.37 -14.43 12.03
C PRO A 114 9.18 -14.89 10.81
N VAL A 115 10.49 -15.00 11.00
CA VAL A 115 11.46 -15.32 9.93
C VAL A 115 11.08 -16.62 9.21
N GLU A 116 10.60 -17.62 9.94
CA GLU A 116 10.19 -18.92 9.40
C GLU A 116 9.03 -18.80 8.39
N GLU A 117 7.99 -18.04 8.75
CA GLU A 117 6.83 -17.82 7.87
C GLU A 117 7.19 -16.92 6.69
N ALA A 118 8.05 -15.92 6.93
CA ALA A 118 8.54 -15.02 5.89
C ALA A 118 9.32 -15.79 4.81
N VAL A 119 10.24 -16.67 5.21
CA VAL A 119 11.02 -17.51 4.28
C VAL A 119 10.13 -18.52 3.55
N LYS A 120 9.12 -19.09 4.21
CA LYS A 120 8.14 -19.96 3.56
C LYS A 120 7.38 -19.22 2.45
N GLY A 121 6.88 -18.01 2.73
CA GLY A 121 6.18 -17.20 1.73
C GLY A 121 7.06 -16.78 0.55
N VAL A 122 8.35 -16.55 0.79
CA VAL A 122 9.36 -16.26 -0.24
C VAL A 122 9.55 -17.44 -1.18
N LEU A 123 9.63 -18.66 -0.64
CA LEU A 123 9.77 -19.89 -1.44
C LEU A 123 8.52 -20.17 -2.29
N GLU A 124 7.32 -19.95 -1.75
CA GLU A 124 6.06 -20.08 -2.50
C GLU A 124 5.99 -19.10 -3.68
N GLN A 125 6.59 -17.92 -3.54
CA GLN A 125 6.67 -16.89 -4.58
C GLN A 125 7.81 -17.10 -5.59
N GLY A 126 8.58 -18.20 -5.45
CA GLY A 126 9.68 -18.55 -6.34
C GLY A 126 10.93 -17.68 -6.19
N TRP A 127 11.10 -17.06 -5.02
CA TRP A 127 12.34 -16.36 -4.65
C TRP A 127 13.34 -17.37 -4.09
N GLN A 128 14.62 -16.99 -4.09
CA GLN A 128 15.68 -17.84 -3.56
C GLN A 128 15.99 -17.43 -2.12
N ALA A 129 16.17 -18.39 -1.23
CA ALA A 129 16.59 -18.18 0.16
C ALA A 129 17.83 -19.02 0.44
N ASP A 130 18.89 -18.38 0.94
CA ASP A 130 20.10 -19.03 1.39
C ASP A 130 20.09 -19.13 2.93
N PHE A 131 19.93 -20.34 3.43
CA PHE A 131 19.89 -20.62 4.87
C PHE A 131 21.26 -20.48 5.54
N SER A 132 22.35 -20.60 4.79
CA SER A 132 23.71 -20.51 5.34
C SER A 132 24.10 -19.08 5.70
N THR A 133 23.72 -18.13 4.84
CA THR A 133 23.98 -16.70 5.02
C THR A 133 22.78 -15.94 5.60
N ARG A 134 21.63 -16.60 5.76
CA ARG A 134 20.34 -16.00 6.13
C ARG A 134 19.92 -14.86 5.19
N MET A 135 20.17 -15.05 3.90
CA MET A 135 19.86 -14.05 2.87
C MET A 135 18.68 -14.50 2.02
N VAL A 136 17.80 -13.57 1.71
CA VAL A 136 16.73 -13.72 0.73
C VAL A 136 17.10 -12.96 -0.52
N MET A 137 16.96 -13.59 -1.69
CA MET A 137 17.18 -13.01 -3.00
C MET A 137 15.84 -12.88 -3.72
N PRO A 138 15.23 -11.69 -3.69
CA PRO A 138 13.97 -11.43 -4.35
C PRO A 138 14.09 -11.57 -5.87
N LYS A 139 13.11 -12.22 -6.48
CA LYS A 139 13.01 -12.23 -7.94
C LYS A 139 12.14 -11.05 -8.37
N LYS A 140 12.76 -10.07 -9.04
CA LYS A 140 12.01 -8.96 -9.62
C LYS A 140 10.96 -9.53 -10.58
N PRO A 141 9.66 -9.24 -10.40
CA PRO A 141 8.66 -9.62 -11.39
C PRO A 141 9.09 -9.02 -12.71
N GLY A 142 9.12 -9.84 -13.77
CA GLY A 142 9.56 -9.40 -15.10
C GLY A 142 8.88 -8.09 -15.47
N ARG A 143 9.58 -7.22 -16.23
CA ARG A 143 9.16 -5.85 -16.57
C ARG A 143 7.72 -5.72 -17.12
N TRP A 144 7.11 -6.83 -17.53
CA TRP A 144 5.72 -6.95 -18.00
C TRP A 144 4.68 -7.31 -16.93
N SER A 145 5.07 -7.96 -15.82
CA SER A 145 4.17 -8.37 -14.73
C SER A 145 3.90 -7.22 -13.74
N CYS A 146 4.84 -6.27 -13.60
CA CYS A 146 4.62 -5.09 -12.75
C CYS A 146 3.55 -4.14 -13.30
N VAL A 147 3.23 -4.18 -14.60
CA VAL A 147 2.27 -3.28 -15.24
C VAL A 147 0.83 -3.61 -14.81
N LEU A 148 0.52 -4.89 -14.55
CA LEU A 148 -0.82 -5.30 -14.10
C LEU A 148 -1.09 -4.90 -12.63
N GLU A 149 -0.13 -5.16 -11.73
CA GLU A 149 -0.23 -4.82 -10.30
C GLU A 149 -0.12 -3.31 -10.02
N ALA A 150 0.61 -2.56 -10.88
CA ALA A 150 0.76 -1.10 -10.75
C ALA A 150 -0.56 -0.32 -10.92
N SER A 151 -1.62 -0.95 -11.45
CA SER A 151 -2.95 -0.35 -11.55
C SER A 151 -3.57 -0.06 -10.17
N PHE A 152 -3.09 -0.69 -9.09
CA PHE A 152 -3.61 -0.52 -7.74
C PHE A 152 -2.92 0.57 -6.91
N ASN A 153 -1.71 1.01 -7.28
CA ASN A 153 -0.97 2.08 -6.60
C ASN A 153 -0.63 3.20 -7.60
N ARG A 154 -1.54 4.18 -7.72
CA ARG A 154 -1.46 5.34 -8.61
C ARG A 154 -0.43 6.39 -8.18
N PHE A 155 0.84 6.01 -8.00
CA PHE A 155 1.93 6.98 -7.83
C PHE A 155 3.26 6.44 -8.35
N ILE A 156 3.44 6.53 -9.67
CA ILE A 156 4.75 6.64 -10.31
C ILE A 156 4.71 7.93 -11.15
N PRO A 157 5.72 8.81 -11.08
CA PRO A 157 5.79 9.99 -11.94
C PRO A 157 5.83 9.54 -13.40
N SER A 158 4.94 10.11 -14.19
CA SER A 158 4.65 9.76 -15.59
C SER A 158 5.77 10.14 -16.57
N SER A 159 7.01 9.68 -16.35
CA SER A 159 8.15 9.99 -17.24
C SER A 159 8.55 8.86 -18.20
N GLU A 160 7.90 7.70 -18.15
CA GLU A 160 8.03 6.70 -19.21
C GLU A 160 6.63 6.33 -19.74
N PRO A 161 6.41 6.36 -21.06
CA PRO A 161 5.12 5.98 -21.63
C PRO A 161 4.83 4.54 -21.22
N ALA A 162 3.66 4.32 -20.60
CA ALA A 162 3.19 3.00 -20.24
C ALA A 162 3.35 2.04 -21.44
N PRO A 163 3.81 0.79 -21.24
CA PRO A 163 3.81 -0.19 -22.30
C PRO A 163 2.38 -0.32 -22.77
N VAL A 164 2.13 0.17 -23.97
CA VAL A 164 0.81 0.13 -24.57
C VAL A 164 0.39 -1.34 -24.58
N PRO A 165 -0.77 -1.72 -24.00
CA PRO A 165 -1.26 -3.08 -24.19
C PRO A 165 -1.20 -3.37 -25.70
N PRO A 166 -0.82 -4.58 -26.14
CA PRO A 166 -0.76 -4.89 -27.56
C PRO A 166 -2.16 -4.60 -28.10
N ILE A 167 -2.27 -3.42 -28.72
CA ILE A 167 -3.53 -2.91 -29.24
C ILE A 167 -3.94 -3.98 -30.25
N PRO A 168 -5.15 -4.56 -30.16
CA PRO A 168 -5.63 -5.47 -31.18
C PRO A 168 -5.38 -4.84 -32.55
N ASN A 169 -4.79 -5.58 -33.49
CA ASN A 169 -4.21 -5.04 -34.72
C ASN A 169 -5.14 -4.03 -35.44
N GLU A 170 -6.45 -4.24 -35.38
CA GLU A 170 -7.48 -3.34 -35.91
C GLU A 170 -7.51 -1.95 -35.24
N GLN A 171 -7.35 -1.87 -33.92
CA GLN A 171 -7.26 -0.59 -33.20
C GLN A 171 -5.94 0.13 -33.49
N GLN A 172 -4.86 -0.58 -33.87
CA GLN A 172 -3.62 0.06 -34.36
C GLN A 172 -3.85 0.67 -35.73
N LEU A 173 -4.52 -0.06 -36.63
CA LEU A 173 -4.87 0.43 -37.96
C LEU A 173 -5.80 1.64 -37.89
N ALA A 174 -6.83 1.62 -37.04
CA ALA A 174 -7.72 2.77 -36.86
C ALA A 174 -6.95 4.04 -36.45
N ARG A 175 -6.03 3.93 -35.48
CA ARG A 175 -5.18 5.06 -35.06
C ARG A 175 -4.26 5.54 -36.17
N LEU A 176 -3.68 4.63 -36.95
CA LEU A 176 -2.83 4.99 -38.09
C LEU A 176 -3.64 5.76 -39.14
N THR A 177 -4.87 5.32 -39.43
CA THR A 177 -5.78 6.03 -40.32
C THR A 177 -6.12 7.42 -39.79
N ASP A 178 -6.42 7.55 -38.50
CA ASP A 178 -6.68 8.86 -37.86
C ASP A 178 -5.46 9.80 -37.94
N TYR A 179 -4.24 9.27 -37.73
CA TYR A 179 -3.01 10.07 -37.86
C TYR A 179 -2.76 10.51 -39.30
N VAL A 180 -2.98 9.64 -40.29
CA VAL A 180 -2.84 10.00 -41.71
C VAL A 180 -3.86 11.07 -42.09
N ALA A 181 -5.13 10.89 -41.73
CA ALA A 181 -6.18 11.88 -42.00
C ALA A 181 -5.94 13.23 -41.31
N PHE A 182 -5.31 13.25 -40.13
CA PHE A 182 -4.93 14.47 -39.43
C PHE A 182 -3.76 15.21 -40.10
N LEU A 183 -2.80 14.49 -40.70
CA LEU A 183 -1.63 15.09 -41.36
C LEU A 183 -1.89 15.47 -42.83
N GLU A 184 -2.88 14.87 -43.48
CA GLU A 184 -3.26 15.17 -44.87
C GLU A 184 -4.17 16.41 -45.02
N ASN A 185 -4.73 16.94 -43.92
CA ASN A 185 -5.47 18.21 -43.87
C ASN A 185 -4.64 19.33 -43.25
#